data_AF-A0A956AGJ0-F1
#
_entry.id   AF-A0A956AGJ0-F1
#
_cell.length_a   1.000
_cell.length_b   1.000
_cell.length_c   1.000
_cell.angle_alpha   90.00
_cell.angle_beta   90.00
_cell.angle_gamma   90.00
#
_symmetry.space_group_name_H-M   'P 1'
#
loop_
_entity.id
_entity.type
_entity.pdbx_description
1 polymer ?
#
loop_
_entity_poly.entity_id
_entity_poly.type
_entity_poly.pdbx_seq_one_letter_code
_entity_poly.pdbx_strand_id
1 'polypeptide(L)'
;MIDIPEAVLFYLRHQAQIDEWATLADKVPAVAHEFYLGLGPKLEAAAMGRAGAPAVEASTTGDDHCGFRLVLPGWRQPDGFWRAGIAIEWRRGKATFTNLAVGVAVMANHPDGESLYRQVRSRIAPLADSHGFKSSPRWWPAWRIVTPSRPTFWEDLDRFADELVDTMFDCLALFETAVTEVLEADPNG
;
A
#
# COMPACT_ATOMS: atom_id res chain seq x y z
N MET A 1 -21.18 47.88 2.87
CA MET A 1 -20.75 47.05 4.02
C MET A 1 -20.29 45.74 3.41
N ILE A 2 -19.07 45.28 3.68
CA ILE A 2 -18.65 43.96 3.22
C ILE A 2 -19.20 42.96 4.22
N ASP A 3 -20.07 42.06 3.76
CA ASP A 3 -20.55 40.94 4.57
C ASP A 3 -19.47 39.85 4.52
N ILE A 4 -18.83 39.58 5.66
CA ILE A 4 -17.73 38.62 5.75
C ILE A 4 -18.31 37.30 6.28
N PRO A 5 -18.15 36.18 5.55
CA PRO A 5 -18.65 34.88 6.00
C PRO A 5 -18.10 34.48 7.38
N GLU A 6 -18.92 33.82 8.22
CA GLU A 6 -18.50 33.42 9.58
C GLU A 6 -17.26 32.52 9.58
N ALA A 7 -17.08 31.67 8.56
CA ALA A 7 -15.86 30.86 8.42
C ALA A 7 -14.59 31.71 8.25
N VAL A 8 -14.69 32.83 7.55
CA VAL A 8 -13.58 33.78 7.37
C VAL A 8 -13.33 34.53 8.68
N LEU A 9 -14.38 34.94 9.39
CA LEU A 9 -14.25 35.55 10.72
C LEU A 9 -13.61 34.59 11.72
N PHE A 10 -13.98 33.30 11.69
CA PHE A 10 -13.35 32.25 12.49
C PHE A 10 -11.85 32.14 12.18
N TYR A 11 -11.48 32.04 10.90
CA TYR A 11 -10.07 32.01 10.50
C TYR A 11 -9.31 33.24 11.04
N LEU A 12 -9.84 34.45 10.85
CA LEU A 12 -9.21 35.67 11.32
C LEU A 12 -9.06 35.72 12.86
N ARG A 13 -10.04 35.18 13.61
CA ARG A 13 -9.97 35.09 15.08
C ARG A 13 -8.93 34.08 15.57
N HIS A 14 -8.70 33.01 14.81
CA HIS A 14 -7.86 31.88 15.21
C HIS A 14 -6.59 31.71 14.35
N GLN A 15 -6.24 32.74 13.56
CA GLN A 15 -5.22 32.64 12.50
C GLN A 15 -3.90 32.06 13.01
N ALA A 16 -3.37 32.59 14.11
CA ALA A 16 -2.10 32.14 14.67
C ALA A 16 -2.10 30.64 15.05
N GLN A 17 -3.20 30.14 15.62
CA GLN A 17 -3.35 28.74 16.01
C GLN A 17 -3.50 27.84 14.77
N ILE A 18 -4.23 28.29 13.76
CA ILE A 18 -4.39 27.57 12.49
C ILE A 18 -3.04 27.48 11.77
N ASP A 19 -2.28 28.57 11.73
CA ASP A 19 -0.96 28.62 11.08
C ASP A 19 0.06 27.74 11.83
N GLU A 20 0.00 27.70 13.17
CA GLU A 20 0.78 26.77 13.99
C GLU A 20 0.46 25.31 13.63
N TRP A 21 -0.82 24.95 13.57
CA TRP A 21 -1.24 23.59 13.21
C TRP A 21 -0.89 23.24 11.76
N ALA A 22 -1.01 24.19 10.83
CA ALA A 22 -0.58 24.00 9.44
C ALA A 22 0.92 23.71 9.36
N THR A 23 1.74 24.40 10.15
CA THR A 23 3.19 24.15 10.22
C THR A 23 3.50 22.76 10.78
N LEU A 24 2.69 22.23 11.70
CA LEU A 24 2.81 20.85 12.16
C LEU A 24 2.43 19.84 11.07
N ALA A 25 1.42 20.17 10.25
CA ALA A 25 1.00 19.32 9.13
C ALA A 25 2.13 19.08 8.12
N ASP A 26 3.00 20.07 7.89
CA ASP A 26 4.16 19.94 7.01
C ASP A 26 5.19 18.90 7.50
N LYS A 27 5.19 18.59 8.80
CA LYS A 27 6.08 17.57 9.39
C LYS A 27 5.51 16.15 9.29
N VAL A 28 4.19 16.02 9.12
CA VAL A 28 3.50 14.72 9.15
C VAL A 28 4.03 13.76 8.09
N PRO A 29 4.27 14.16 6.82
CA PRO A 29 4.78 13.24 5.81
C PRO A 29 6.12 12.60 6.15
N ALA A 30 7.05 13.38 6.73
CA ALA A 30 8.34 12.85 7.14
C ALA A 30 8.19 11.81 8.27
N VAL A 31 7.38 12.11 9.29
CA VAL A 31 7.16 11.18 10.41
C VAL A 31 6.42 9.92 9.96
N ALA A 32 5.39 10.06 9.12
CA ALA A 32 4.68 8.92 8.56
C ALA A 32 5.59 8.07 7.66
N HIS A 33 6.49 8.68 6.89
CA HIS A 33 7.47 7.95 6.09
C HIS A 33 8.39 7.09 6.96
N GLU A 34 8.98 7.68 8.00
CA GLU A 34 9.86 6.95 8.94
C GLU A 34 9.12 5.81 9.63
N PHE A 35 7.87 6.06 10.06
CA PHE A 35 7.00 5.01 10.60
C PHE A 35 6.84 3.84 9.62
N TYR A 36 6.54 4.12 8.34
CA TYR A 36 6.39 3.08 7.34
C TYR A 36 7.69 2.36 7.02
N LEU A 37 8.84 3.03 7.02
CA LEU A 37 10.13 2.36 6.88
C LEU A 37 10.36 1.32 7.98
N GLY A 38 9.84 1.57 9.19
CA GLY A 38 9.84 0.62 10.31
C GLY A 38 9.05 -0.67 10.07
N LEU A 39 8.19 -0.74 9.05
CA LEU A 39 7.47 -1.98 8.71
C LEU A 39 8.39 -3.07 8.15
N GLY A 40 9.51 -2.71 7.51
CA GLY A 40 10.40 -3.65 6.83
C GLY A 40 10.83 -4.83 7.71
N PRO A 41 11.49 -4.58 8.86
CA PRO A 41 11.90 -5.65 9.77
C PRO A 41 10.73 -6.49 10.31
N LYS A 42 9.56 -5.88 10.56
CA LYS A 42 8.36 -6.60 11.01
C LYS A 42 7.82 -7.52 9.92
N LEU A 43 7.79 -7.05 8.67
CA LEU A 43 7.40 -7.84 7.50
C LEU A 43 8.36 -9.01 7.27
N GLU A 44 9.67 -8.77 7.36
CA GLU A 44 10.70 -9.81 7.20
C GLU A 44 10.57 -10.90 8.28
N ALA A 45 10.40 -10.48 9.53
CA ALA A 45 10.16 -11.41 10.65
C ALA A 45 8.87 -12.22 10.47
N ALA A 46 7.78 -11.57 10.04
CA ALA A 46 6.50 -12.24 9.82
C ALA A 46 6.49 -13.17 8.59
N ALA A 47 7.29 -12.87 7.58
CA ALA A 47 7.48 -13.73 6.41
C ALA A 47 8.29 -14.99 6.76
N MET A 48 9.22 -14.88 7.71
CA MET A 48 10.05 -15.97 8.19
C MET A 48 9.20 -17.02 8.92
N GLY A 49 8.90 -18.14 8.26
CA GLY A 49 8.10 -19.24 8.81
C GLY A 49 6.69 -19.36 8.21
N ARG A 50 6.31 -18.49 7.27
CA ARG A 50 5.10 -18.67 6.47
C ARG A 50 5.32 -19.74 5.40
N ALA A 51 4.27 -20.51 5.09
CA ALA A 51 4.26 -21.40 3.93
C ALA A 51 4.56 -20.60 2.66
N GLY A 52 5.34 -21.17 1.74
CA GLY A 52 5.80 -20.48 0.53
C GLY A 52 6.91 -19.45 0.75
N ALA A 53 7.23 -19.09 2.00
CA ALA A 53 8.31 -18.18 2.40
C ALA A 53 8.41 -16.93 1.48
N PRO A 54 7.38 -16.06 1.46
CA PRO A 54 7.40 -14.88 0.61
C PRO A 54 8.60 -13.99 0.93
N ALA A 55 9.30 -13.52 -0.10
CA ALA A 55 10.35 -12.53 0.06
C ALA A 55 9.72 -11.14 0.29
N VAL A 56 10.34 -10.34 1.16
CA VAL A 56 10.00 -8.93 1.34
C VAL A 56 10.91 -8.08 0.46
N GLU A 57 10.34 -7.36 -0.49
CA GLU A 57 11.08 -6.42 -1.34
C GLU A 57 10.75 -4.98 -0.96
N ALA A 58 11.78 -4.19 -0.69
CA ALA A 58 11.66 -2.78 -0.38
C ALA A 58 11.91 -1.91 -1.62
N SER A 59 11.05 -0.93 -1.85
CA SER A 59 11.26 0.15 -2.81
C SER A 59 11.21 1.46 -2.04
N THR A 60 12.33 1.85 -1.40
CA THR A 60 12.34 2.92 -0.40
C THR A 60 13.32 4.05 -0.69
N THR A 61 14.23 3.92 -1.66
CA THR A 61 15.40 4.82 -1.82
C THR A 61 15.44 5.65 -3.11
N GLY A 62 14.51 5.46 -4.06
CA GLY A 62 14.52 6.14 -5.37
C GLY A 62 13.44 7.22 -5.56
N ASP A 63 12.17 6.79 -5.67
CA ASP A 63 11.05 7.63 -6.12
C ASP A 63 10.18 8.20 -4.99
N ASP A 64 9.29 9.15 -5.31
CA ASP A 64 8.21 9.60 -4.41
C ASP A 64 7.29 8.43 -4.01
N HIS A 65 7.23 7.36 -4.81
CA HIS A 65 6.50 6.14 -4.49
C HIS A 65 7.38 5.17 -3.70
N CYS A 66 7.08 5.05 -2.41
CA CYS A 66 7.74 4.14 -1.49
C CYS A 66 6.83 2.94 -1.19
N GLY A 67 7.40 1.78 -0.87
CA GLY A 67 6.60 0.62 -0.53
C GLY A 67 7.37 -0.63 -0.18
N PHE A 68 6.63 -1.64 0.29
CA PHE A 68 7.09 -3.02 0.42
C PHE A 68 6.22 -3.94 -0.43
N ARG A 69 6.79 -5.07 -0.85
CA ARG A 69 6.07 -6.13 -1.54
C ARG A 69 6.38 -7.49 -0.95
N LEU A 70 5.36 -8.31 -0.76
CA LEU A 70 5.48 -9.73 -0.50
C LEU A 70 5.45 -10.47 -1.84
N VAL A 71 6.51 -11.19 -2.17
CA VAL A 71 6.68 -11.88 -3.45
C VAL A 71 6.96 -13.36 -3.18
N LEU A 72 6.06 -14.24 -3.63
CA LEU A 72 6.28 -15.68 -3.56
C LEU A 72 7.33 -16.13 -4.60
N PRO A 73 8.09 -17.22 -4.37
CA PRO A 73 9.09 -17.70 -5.32
C PRO A 73 8.54 -17.94 -6.73
N GLY A 74 7.35 -18.55 -6.84
CA GLY A 74 6.68 -18.79 -8.13
C GLY A 74 6.13 -17.53 -8.80
N TRP A 75 6.20 -16.37 -8.14
CA TRP A 75 5.76 -15.09 -8.69
C TRP A 75 6.90 -14.28 -9.28
N ARG A 76 8.07 -14.88 -9.43
CA ARG A 76 9.24 -14.30 -10.08
C ARG A 76 9.36 -14.77 -11.51
N GLN A 77 10.04 -13.96 -12.31
CA GLN A 77 10.64 -14.36 -13.57
C GLN A 77 11.92 -15.17 -13.32
N PRO A 78 12.39 -15.95 -14.30
CA PRO A 78 13.64 -16.70 -14.20
C PRO A 78 14.88 -15.83 -13.92
N ASP A 79 14.88 -14.56 -14.32
CA ASP A 79 15.95 -13.60 -14.08
C ASP A 79 15.89 -12.95 -12.68
N GLY A 80 14.89 -13.32 -11.88
CA GLY A 80 14.72 -12.88 -10.49
C GLY A 80 13.78 -11.68 -10.32
N PHE A 81 13.36 -11.01 -11.38
CA PHE A 81 12.38 -9.91 -11.28
C PHE A 81 11.01 -10.43 -10.85
N TRP A 82 10.29 -9.67 -10.02
CA TRP A 82 8.94 -10.04 -9.62
C TRP A 82 7.94 -9.81 -10.77
N ARG A 83 6.97 -10.70 -10.95
CA ARG A 83 5.85 -10.55 -11.91
C ARG A 83 4.63 -9.97 -11.22
N ALA A 84 4.34 -10.50 -10.03
CA ALA A 84 3.28 -10.04 -9.14
C ALA A 84 3.74 -10.05 -7.68
N GLY A 85 3.03 -9.34 -6.82
CA GLY A 85 3.26 -9.30 -5.39
C GLY A 85 2.09 -8.70 -4.65
N ILE A 86 2.05 -8.89 -3.34
CA ILE A 86 1.18 -8.08 -2.48
C ILE A 86 1.96 -6.86 -2.04
N ALA A 87 1.52 -5.69 -2.46
CA ALA A 87 2.22 -4.45 -2.20
C ALA A 87 1.50 -3.62 -1.14
N ILE A 88 2.29 -2.88 -0.37
CA ILE A 88 1.87 -1.72 0.41
C ILE A 88 2.66 -0.52 -0.10
N GLU A 89 1.97 0.53 -0.55
CA GLU A 89 2.61 1.70 -1.17
C GLU A 89 2.09 3.01 -0.57
N TRP A 90 2.99 3.97 -0.40
CA TRP A 90 2.69 5.35 0.00
C TRP A 90 3.53 6.33 -0.81
N ARG A 91 3.16 7.62 -0.75
CA ARG A 91 3.93 8.69 -1.39
C ARG A 91 4.75 9.44 -0.35
N ARG A 92 6.09 9.44 -0.42
CA ARG A 92 6.98 10.02 0.60
C ARG A 92 6.59 11.46 0.94
N GLY A 93 6.43 12.32 -0.06
CA GLY A 93 6.12 13.74 0.14
C GLY A 93 4.65 14.03 0.53
N LYS A 94 3.79 13.01 0.51
CA LYS A 94 2.34 13.14 0.79
C LYS A 94 1.85 12.09 1.78
N ALA A 95 2.79 11.47 2.52
CA ALA A 95 2.48 10.41 3.43
C ALA A 95 1.64 10.96 4.57
N THR A 96 0.62 10.21 4.95
CA THR A 96 -0.06 10.36 6.23
C THR A 96 -0.21 8.96 6.79
N PHE A 97 -0.54 8.82 8.07
CA PHE A 97 -0.78 7.52 8.72
C PHE A 97 -2.00 6.76 8.17
N THR A 98 -2.80 7.37 7.29
CA THR A 98 -4.07 6.82 6.79
C THR A 98 -4.20 6.84 5.27
N ASN A 99 -3.17 7.31 4.55
CA ASN A 99 -3.16 7.42 3.09
C ASN A 99 -2.11 6.47 2.48
N LEU A 100 -2.32 5.18 2.72
CA LEU A 100 -1.48 4.10 2.21
C LEU A 100 -2.35 3.09 1.45
N ALA A 101 -1.86 2.59 0.33
CA ALA A 101 -2.56 1.61 -0.50
C ALA A 101 -2.00 0.20 -0.24
N VAL A 102 -2.87 -0.81 -0.22
CA VAL A 102 -2.48 -2.22 -0.15
C VAL A 102 -3.25 -3.05 -1.18
N GLY A 103 -2.65 -4.14 -1.65
CA GLY A 103 -3.33 -5.13 -2.51
C GLY A 103 -2.39 -5.86 -3.46
N VAL A 104 -2.93 -6.34 -4.58
CA VAL A 104 -2.17 -7.04 -5.62
C VAL A 104 -1.52 -6.02 -6.56
N ALA A 105 -0.20 -6.08 -6.68
CA ALA A 105 0.58 -5.35 -7.67
C ALA A 105 1.16 -6.30 -8.72
N VAL A 106 1.28 -5.81 -9.96
CA VAL A 106 1.96 -6.49 -11.08
C VAL A 106 3.02 -5.58 -11.69
N MET A 107 4.07 -6.14 -12.28
CA MET A 107 5.14 -5.36 -12.89
C MET A 107 4.68 -4.75 -14.22
N ALA A 108 4.07 -3.57 -14.18
CA ALA A 108 3.51 -2.91 -15.36
C ALA A 108 4.56 -2.37 -16.34
N ASN A 109 5.79 -2.15 -15.89
CA ASN A 109 6.88 -1.65 -16.74
C ASN A 109 7.58 -2.77 -17.53
N HIS A 110 7.19 -4.02 -17.33
CA HIS A 110 7.63 -5.14 -18.16
C HIS A 110 6.84 -5.14 -19.49
N PRO A 111 7.43 -5.54 -20.63
CA PRO A 111 6.73 -5.63 -21.91
C PRO A 111 5.37 -6.37 -21.85
N ASP A 112 5.28 -7.40 -21.00
CA ASP A 112 4.06 -8.20 -20.79
C ASP A 112 3.19 -7.73 -19.60
N GLY A 113 3.59 -6.66 -18.91
CA GLY A 113 2.96 -6.20 -17.67
C GLY A 113 1.49 -5.86 -17.82
N GLU A 114 1.09 -5.26 -18.96
CA GLU A 114 -0.30 -4.95 -19.28
C GLU A 114 -1.13 -6.22 -19.54
N SER A 115 -0.54 -7.22 -20.21
CA SER A 115 -1.20 -8.51 -20.44
C SER A 115 -1.42 -9.23 -19.11
N LEU A 116 -0.37 -9.32 -18.29
CA LEU A 116 -0.42 -9.92 -16.97
C LEU A 116 -1.43 -9.20 -16.06
N TYR A 117 -1.43 -7.86 -16.07
CA TYR A 117 -2.42 -7.05 -15.36
C TYR A 117 -3.84 -7.47 -15.70
N ARG A 118 -4.17 -7.58 -17.00
CA ARG A 118 -5.53 -7.94 -17.45
C ARG A 118 -5.90 -9.36 -17.02
N GLN A 119 -4.98 -10.31 -17.16
CA GLN A 119 -5.21 -11.70 -16.75
C GLN A 119 -5.45 -11.80 -15.24
N VAL A 120 -4.58 -11.19 -14.43
CA VAL A 120 -4.71 -11.18 -12.97
C VAL A 120 -6.00 -10.46 -12.58
N ARG A 121 -6.28 -9.26 -13.11
CA ARG A 121 -7.50 -8.51 -12.81
C ARG A 121 -8.75 -9.33 -13.14
N SER A 122 -8.79 -9.95 -14.31
CA SER A 122 -9.94 -10.76 -14.73
C SER A 122 -10.17 -11.92 -13.77
N ARG A 123 -9.10 -12.60 -13.34
CA ARG A 123 -9.20 -13.72 -12.39
C ARG A 123 -9.66 -13.28 -11.01
N ILE A 124 -9.11 -12.20 -10.47
CA ILE A 124 -9.35 -11.79 -9.08
C ILE A 124 -10.54 -10.84 -8.91
N ALA A 125 -11.11 -10.27 -9.98
CA ALA A 125 -12.14 -9.24 -9.89
C ALA A 125 -13.33 -9.61 -8.99
N PRO A 126 -13.95 -10.81 -9.09
CA PRO A 126 -15.05 -11.17 -8.20
C PRO A 126 -14.67 -11.17 -6.71
N LEU A 127 -13.45 -11.64 -6.41
CA LEU A 127 -12.93 -11.68 -5.05
C LEU A 127 -12.54 -10.29 -4.54
N ALA A 128 -11.91 -9.49 -5.39
CA ALA A 128 -11.52 -8.13 -5.09
C ALA A 128 -12.76 -7.26 -4.80
N ASP A 129 -13.77 -7.34 -5.65
CA ASP A 129 -14.97 -6.51 -5.54
C ASP A 129 -15.78 -6.87 -4.26
N SER A 130 -15.88 -8.16 -3.91
CA SER A 130 -16.53 -8.61 -2.66
C SER A 130 -15.82 -8.15 -1.38
N HIS A 131 -14.52 -7.83 -1.46
CA HIS A 131 -13.71 -7.35 -0.33
C HIS A 131 -13.43 -5.83 -0.39
N GLY A 132 -14.13 -5.11 -1.28
CA GLY A 132 -14.03 -3.65 -1.38
C GLY A 132 -12.73 -3.14 -2.01
N PHE A 133 -12.00 -3.97 -2.75
CA PHE A 133 -10.85 -3.54 -3.53
C PHE A 133 -11.30 -2.84 -4.81
N LYS A 134 -10.56 -1.81 -5.20
CA LYS A 134 -10.66 -1.11 -6.48
C LYS A 134 -9.58 -1.61 -7.43
N SER A 135 -9.67 -1.27 -8.71
CA SER A 135 -8.59 -1.50 -9.69
C SER A 135 -7.99 -0.18 -10.17
N SER A 136 -6.78 -0.21 -10.73
CA SER A 136 -6.16 0.93 -11.43
C SER A 136 -5.41 0.43 -12.66
N PRO A 137 -5.51 1.11 -13.82
CA PRO A 137 -5.02 0.63 -15.11
C PRO A 137 -3.49 0.64 -15.27
N ARG A 138 -2.72 0.85 -14.19
CA ARG A 138 -1.27 0.87 -14.25
C ARG A 138 -0.68 -0.45 -13.77
N TRP A 139 -0.66 -0.67 -12.46
CA TRP A 139 -0.02 -1.85 -11.85
C TRP A 139 -0.83 -2.48 -10.72
N TRP A 140 -2.07 -2.04 -10.48
CA TRP A 140 -2.90 -2.51 -9.36
C TRP A 140 -4.16 -3.23 -9.84
N PRO A 141 -4.10 -4.54 -10.11
CA PRO A 141 -5.29 -5.36 -10.37
C PRO A 141 -6.32 -5.29 -9.23
N ALA A 142 -5.86 -5.15 -7.99
CA ALA A 142 -6.70 -4.93 -6.83
C ALA A 142 -5.93 -4.09 -5.80
N TRP A 143 -6.53 -2.99 -5.34
CA TRP A 143 -5.97 -2.15 -4.29
C TRP A 143 -7.07 -1.52 -3.42
N ARG A 144 -6.74 -1.18 -2.18
CA ARG A 144 -7.59 -0.36 -1.31
C ARG A 144 -6.74 0.51 -0.41
N ILE A 145 -7.33 1.58 0.13
CA ILE A 145 -6.70 2.35 1.20
C ILE A 145 -6.89 1.59 2.51
N VAL A 146 -5.81 1.45 3.29
CA VAL A 146 -5.91 0.87 4.62
C VAL A 146 -6.44 1.91 5.59
N THR A 147 -7.47 1.53 6.35
CA THR A 147 -8.02 2.35 7.42
C THR A 147 -7.65 1.70 8.75
N PRO A 148 -7.10 2.44 9.73
CA PRO A 148 -6.83 1.90 11.05
C PRO A 148 -8.09 1.31 11.68
N SER A 149 -7.95 0.21 12.41
CA SER A 149 -9.11 -0.45 13.04
C SER A 149 -9.75 0.39 14.16
N ARG A 150 -9.00 1.36 14.69
CA ARG A 150 -9.39 2.22 15.81
C ARG A 150 -9.28 3.70 15.45
N PRO A 151 -10.24 4.53 15.89
CA PRO A 151 -10.14 5.98 15.73
C PRO A 151 -8.90 6.57 16.40
N THR A 152 -8.41 6.00 17.50
CA THR A 152 -7.26 6.49 18.28
C THR A 152 -5.97 5.67 18.04
N PHE A 153 -5.78 5.14 16.84
CA PHE A 153 -4.60 4.31 16.51
C PHE A 153 -3.24 4.95 16.87
N TRP A 154 -3.16 6.28 16.93
CA TRP A 154 -1.95 7.01 17.32
C TRP A 154 -1.54 6.82 18.79
N GLU A 155 -2.41 6.26 19.64
CA GLU A 155 -2.08 5.91 21.03
C GLU A 155 -1.14 4.69 21.11
N ASP A 156 -1.11 3.86 20.07
CA ASP A 156 -0.28 2.64 19.99
C ASP A 156 0.13 2.39 18.53
N LEU A 157 1.19 3.06 18.09
CA LEU A 157 1.69 2.95 16.72
C LEU A 157 2.31 1.58 16.42
N ASP A 158 2.83 0.87 17.43
CA ASP A 158 3.37 -0.48 17.23
C ASP A 158 2.26 -1.47 16.89
N ARG A 159 1.13 -1.38 17.60
CA ARG A 159 -0.07 -2.14 17.24
C ARG A 159 -0.57 -1.77 15.84
N PHE A 160 -0.58 -0.49 15.49
CA PHE A 160 -0.99 -0.10 14.14
C PHE A 160 -0.04 -0.68 13.08
N ALA A 161 1.27 -0.70 13.33
CA ALA A 161 2.23 -1.35 12.45
C ALA A 161 1.94 -2.86 12.30
N ASP A 162 1.60 -3.54 13.38
CA ASP A 162 1.22 -4.96 13.35
C ASP A 162 -0.07 -5.17 12.52
N GLU A 163 -1.07 -4.28 12.66
CA GLU A 163 -2.29 -4.31 11.84
C GLU A 163 -1.99 -4.14 10.33
N LEU A 164 -0.99 -3.32 9.97
CA LEU A 164 -0.55 -3.16 8.58
C LEU A 164 0.14 -4.42 8.04
N VAL A 165 0.99 -5.05 8.86
CA VAL A 165 1.63 -6.33 8.54
C VAL A 165 0.58 -7.41 8.32
N ASP A 166 -0.35 -7.58 9.25
CA ASP A 166 -1.45 -8.53 9.14
C ASP A 166 -2.27 -8.27 7.88
N THR A 167 -2.59 -7.01 7.58
CA THR A 167 -3.32 -6.64 6.37
C THR A 167 -2.62 -7.10 5.09
N MET A 168 -1.29 -7.01 5.01
CA MET A 168 -0.54 -7.51 3.86
C MET A 168 -0.63 -9.04 3.74
N PHE A 169 -0.51 -9.77 4.84
CA PHE A 169 -0.61 -11.23 4.83
C PHE A 169 -2.03 -11.73 4.59
N ASP A 170 -3.05 -11.02 5.07
CA ASP A 170 -4.44 -11.30 4.74
C ASP A 170 -4.71 -11.11 3.25
N CYS A 171 -4.15 -10.05 2.65
CA CYS A 171 -4.20 -9.87 1.19
C CYS A 171 -3.48 -11.00 0.45
N LEU A 172 -2.33 -11.46 0.96
CA LEU A 172 -1.63 -12.61 0.38
C LEU A 172 -2.51 -13.85 0.44
N ALA A 173 -3.00 -14.25 1.61
CA ALA A 173 -3.86 -15.41 1.77
C ALA A 173 -5.13 -15.33 0.90
N LEU A 174 -5.69 -14.13 0.73
CA LEU A 174 -6.88 -13.91 -0.08
C LEU A 174 -6.61 -14.14 -1.58
N PHE A 175 -5.52 -13.59 -2.12
CA PHE A 175 -5.28 -13.58 -3.56
C PHE A 175 -4.29 -14.65 -4.05
N GLU A 176 -3.59 -15.33 -3.14
CA GLU A 176 -2.47 -16.21 -3.46
C GLU A 176 -2.82 -17.25 -4.52
N THR A 177 -3.87 -18.04 -4.31
CA THR A 177 -4.28 -19.10 -5.23
C THR A 177 -4.61 -18.54 -6.61
N ALA A 178 -5.44 -17.50 -6.67
CA ALA A 178 -5.92 -16.94 -7.92
C ALA A 178 -4.80 -16.28 -8.73
N VAL A 179 -3.85 -15.61 -8.07
CA VAL A 179 -2.69 -15.01 -8.74
C VAL A 179 -1.72 -16.11 -9.22
N THR A 180 -1.51 -17.14 -8.40
CA THR A 180 -0.62 -18.27 -8.75
C THR A 180 -1.13 -19.01 -9.98
N GLU A 181 -2.42 -19.32 -10.06
CA GLU A 181 -3.02 -19.97 -11.24
C GLU A 181 -2.80 -19.18 -12.53
N VAL A 182 -2.88 -17.85 -12.48
CA VAL A 182 -2.62 -17.00 -13.65
C VAL A 182 -1.15 -17.07 -14.04
N LEU A 183 -0.24 -17.02 -13.07
CA LEU A 183 1.19 -17.01 -13.33
C LEU A 183 1.72 -18.35 -13.84
N GLU A 184 1.12 -19.47 -13.42
CA GLU A 184 1.41 -20.83 -13.88
C GLU A 184 0.82 -21.10 -15.28
N ALA A 185 -0.31 -20.49 -15.63
CA ALA A 185 -0.94 -20.64 -16.94
C ALA A 185 -0.35 -19.72 -18.02
N ASP A 186 0.40 -18.69 -17.63
CA ASP A 186 1.01 -17.74 -18.55
C ASP A 186 2.22 -18.38 -19.27
N PRO A 187 2.15 -18.59 -20.60
CA PRO A 187 3.21 -19.26 -21.36
C PRO A 187 4.52 -18.47 -21.46
N ASN A 188 4.53 -17.22 -20.98
CA ASN A 188 5.73 -16.36 -20.91
C ASN A 188 6.45 -16.44 -19.55
N GLY A 189 6.02 -17.35 -18.66
CA GLY A 189 6.66 -17.65 -17.38
C GLY A 189 7.96 -18.44 -17.50
#